data_AF-A0A151JAC5-F1
#
_entry.id   AF-A0A151JAC5-F1
#
_cell.length_a   1.000
_cell.length_b   1.000
_cell.length_c   1.000
_cell.angle_alpha   90.00
_cell.angle_beta   90.00
_cell.angle_gamma   90.00
#
_symmetry.space_group_name_H-M   'P 1'
#
loop_
_entity.id
_entity.type
_entity.pdbx_description
1 polymer ?
#
loop_
_entity_poly.entity_id
_entity_poly.type
_entity_poly.pdbx_seq_one_letter_code
_entity_poly.pdbx_strand_id
1 'polypeptide(L)'
;FVYARCGGHKEFIPELSRLFESLKLDNPDNLFLIARDLNARHTDWMNRGNNPRGTSLSIWLKKYSFKFRIHLLSTKFPSYPNGNSFLDIVLADAQLNFTNLTDDHYLNSLPYDSDHNAVSFSLSLNVEDVLLLAKDDSNIKFNYRKTNWNKFQKTLSEEYTTVIPNDRNLSITEIEEHIRTCDNAILKSIEKSVPRITDKDSVSPYINHKTKKLQKRKNKILTYIHRAHRKKLERRCLRSCLNLNRSAESDYTKYVPNATLYRTAKILRIDNFIIYLARSNFDQASKIFQNSLIFAAFYPNPLYFQHTLSSGYIPPEAFIFLDSSGLIQDQFNIPILYHAPRHSHIKSISYPPFTDSRNPSIRWKFDMAIPDSSILKNKIYSTNYWWLSNSRL
;
A
#
# COMPACT_ATOMS: atom_id res chain seq x y z
N PHE A 1 -37.29 -1.51 11.51
CA PHE A 1 -36.70 -1.21 12.82
C PHE A 1 -37.78 -1.34 13.88
N VAL A 2 -37.78 -2.46 14.59
CA VAL A 2 -38.69 -2.70 15.72
C VAL A 2 -38.16 -1.87 16.87
N TYR A 3 -38.87 -0.81 17.23
CA TYR A 3 -38.67 -0.13 18.50
C TYR A 3 -38.78 -1.20 19.58
N ALA A 4 -37.76 -1.35 20.42
CA ALA A 4 -37.84 -2.21 21.59
C ALA A 4 -38.93 -1.66 22.51
N ARG A 5 -40.17 -2.13 22.34
CA ARG A 5 -41.22 -2.08 23.34
C ARG A 5 -40.88 -3.11 24.43
N CYS A 6 -39.75 -2.92 25.11
CA CYS A 6 -39.53 -3.55 26.39
C CYS A 6 -39.91 -2.54 27.46
N GLY A 7 -41.03 -2.81 28.12
CA GLY A 7 -41.40 -2.09 29.33
C GLY A 7 -40.28 -2.15 30.37
N GLY A 8 -40.10 -1.03 31.06
CA GLY A 8 -39.28 -0.93 32.26
C GLY A 8 -37.79 -0.73 32.01
N HIS A 9 -37.31 0.49 32.27
CA HIS A 9 -36.22 0.78 33.22
C HIS A 9 -34.94 -0.08 33.27
N LYS A 10 -34.60 -0.93 32.29
CA LYS A 10 -33.32 -1.64 32.31
C LYS A 10 -32.20 -0.63 32.07
N GLU A 11 -31.37 -0.46 33.08
CA GLU A 11 -30.12 0.29 32.99
C GLU A 11 -29.18 -0.44 32.03
N PHE A 12 -28.62 0.29 31.06
CA PHE A 12 -27.67 -0.26 30.08
C PHE A 12 -26.24 -0.40 30.66
N ILE A 13 -26.04 0.04 31.91
CA ILE A 13 -24.74 0.12 32.57
C ILE A 13 -24.06 -1.26 32.75
N PRO A 14 -24.76 -2.35 33.11
CA PRO A 14 -24.14 -3.67 33.19
C PRO A 14 -23.61 -4.16 31.83
N GLU A 15 -24.35 -3.89 30.75
CA GLU A 15 -23.96 -4.27 29.39
C GLU A 15 -22.78 -3.43 28.91
N LEU A 16 -22.80 -2.12 29.18
CA LEU A 16 -21.69 -1.22 28.89
C LEU A 16 -20.40 -1.65 29.62
N SER A 17 -20.52 -2.01 30.90
CA SER A 17 -19.37 -2.49 31.70
C SER A 17 -18.78 -3.78 31.11
N ARG A 18 -19.65 -4.75 30.80
CA ARG A 18 -19.23 -6.02 30.18
C ARG A 18 -18.56 -5.79 28.83
N LEU A 19 -19.07 -4.85 28.03
CA LEU A 19 -18.46 -4.50 26.75
C LEU A 19 -17.03 -3.98 26.93
N PHE A 20 -16.83 -2.99 27.82
CA PHE A 20 -15.53 -2.40 28.09
C PHE A 20 -14.52 -3.43 28.60
N GLU A 21 -14.95 -4.33 29.49
CA GLU A 21 -14.11 -5.42 30.01
C GLU A 21 -13.79 -6.46 28.93
N SER A 22 -14.77 -6.89 28.14
CA SER A 22 -14.57 -7.89 27.08
C SER A 22 -13.62 -7.42 25.98
N LEU A 23 -13.66 -6.13 25.66
CA LEU A 23 -12.79 -5.48 24.68
C LEU A 23 -11.45 -5.03 25.28
N LYS A 24 -11.24 -5.22 26.60
CA LYS A 24 -10.02 -4.84 27.31
C LYS A 24 -9.65 -3.37 27.06
N LEU A 25 -10.63 -2.47 27.19
CA LEU A 25 -10.44 -1.03 26.94
C LEU A 25 -9.64 -0.33 28.05
N ASP A 26 -9.28 -1.05 29.11
CA ASP A 26 -8.28 -0.60 30.08
C ASP A 26 -6.86 -0.62 29.50
N ASN A 27 -6.58 -1.42 28.47
CA ASN A 27 -5.31 -1.39 27.76
C ASN A 27 -5.12 -0.04 27.02
N PRO A 28 -4.00 0.70 27.20
CA PRO A 28 -3.75 1.96 26.51
C PRO A 28 -3.69 1.86 24.98
N ASP A 29 -3.38 0.67 24.43
CA ASP A 29 -3.30 0.46 22.97
C ASP A 29 -4.68 0.35 22.31
N ASN A 30 -5.74 0.18 23.11
CA ASN A 30 -7.11 0.04 22.63
C ASN A 30 -7.85 1.38 22.79
N LEU A 31 -8.10 2.06 21.67
CA LEU A 31 -8.87 3.30 21.63
C LEU A 31 -10.37 3.01 21.40
N PHE A 32 -11.25 3.85 21.94
CA PHE A 32 -12.68 3.74 21.72
C PHE A 32 -13.36 5.09 21.53
N LEU A 33 -14.49 5.05 20.84
CA LEU A 33 -15.40 6.17 20.63
C LEU A 33 -16.83 5.62 20.55
N ILE A 34 -17.72 6.15 21.37
CA ILE A 34 -19.15 5.79 21.39
C ILE A 34 -19.94 7.10 21.27
N ALA A 35 -20.67 7.27 20.17
CA ALA A 35 -21.58 8.40 19.97
C ALA A 35 -23.01 7.86 19.83
N ARG A 36 -23.89 8.20 20.77
CA ARG A 36 -25.24 7.62 20.79
C ARG A 36 -26.24 8.50 21.57
N ASP A 37 -27.50 8.42 21.16
CA ASP A 37 -28.63 8.80 22.02
C ASP A 37 -28.75 7.79 23.18
N LEU A 38 -28.35 8.21 24.37
CA LEU A 38 -28.44 7.39 25.58
C LEU A 38 -29.76 7.60 26.34
N ASN A 39 -30.54 8.60 25.96
CA ASN A 39 -31.72 9.06 26.71
C ASN A 39 -31.41 9.23 28.22
N ALA A 40 -30.17 9.62 28.53
CA ALA A 40 -29.64 9.77 29.88
C ALA A 40 -29.60 11.26 30.21
N ARG A 41 -30.44 11.71 31.14
CA ARG A 41 -30.50 13.12 31.57
C ARG A 41 -29.73 13.28 32.86
N HIS A 42 -28.72 14.14 32.85
CA HIS A 42 -28.00 14.52 34.05
C HIS A 42 -27.52 15.97 33.96
N THR A 43 -27.45 16.65 35.10
CA THR A 43 -26.96 18.03 35.22
C THR A 43 -25.50 18.19 34.79
N ASP A 44 -24.69 17.14 34.96
CA ASP A 44 -23.27 17.11 34.57
C ASP A 44 -23.05 17.33 33.06
N TRP A 45 -24.08 17.10 32.23
CA TRP A 45 -24.05 17.40 30.79
C TRP A 45 -25.24 18.28 30.39
N MET A 46 -25.46 19.34 31.18
CA MET A 46 -26.33 20.48 30.86
C MET A 46 -27.84 20.22 30.82
N ASN A 47 -28.33 19.05 31.23
CA ASN A 47 -29.77 18.86 31.40
C ASN A 47 -30.27 19.56 32.68
N ARG A 48 -31.53 20.04 32.66
CA ARG A 48 -32.15 20.72 33.82
C ARG A 48 -32.40 19.81 35.03
N GLY A 49 -32.41 18.49 34.83
CA GLY A 49 -32.69 17.52 35.87
C GLY A 49 -32.16 16.14 35.51
N ASN A 50 -32.22 15.25 36.49
CA ASN A 50 -31.63 13.92 36.39
C ASN A 50 -32.73 12.87 36.19
N ASN A 51 -32.49 11.89 35.31
CA ASN A 51 -33.30 10.67 35.24
C ASN A 51 -32.47 9.47 35.73
N PRO A 52 -33.10 8.32 36.06
CA PRO A 52 -32.37 7.16 36.57
C PRO A 52 -31.19 6.73 35.69
N ARG A 53 -31.35 6.78 34.35
CA ARG A 53 -30.28 6.45 33.40
C ARG A 53 -29.08 7.39 33.51
N GLY A 54 -29.32 8.70 33.62
CA GLY A 54 -28.27 9.70 33.78
C GLY A 54 -27.57 9.58 35.12
N THR A 55 -28.31 9.32 36.21
CA THR A 55 -27.71 9.07 37.53
C THR A 55 -26.82 7.84 37.51
N SER A 56 -27.29 6.71 36.96
CA SER A 56 -26.51 5.48 36.89
C SER A 56 -25.30 5.60 35.97
N LEU A 57 -25.42 6.34 34.86
CA LEU A 57 -24.27 6.68 34.00
C LEU A 57 -23.26 7.57 34.74
N SER A 58 -23.69 8.62 35.46
CA SER A 58 -22.79 9.48 36.23
C SER A 58 -22.03 8.70 37.32
N ILE A 59 -22.72 7.80 38.04
CA ILE A 59 -22.09 6.91 39.03
C ILE A 59 -21.05 6.00 38.36
N TRP A 60 -21.41 5.40 37.21
CA TRP A 60 -20.51 4.54 36.46
C TRP A 60 -19.26 5.29 35.96
N LEU A 61 -19.44 6.49 35.41
CA LEU A 61 -18.34 7.35 34.98
C LEU A 61 -17.43 7.72 36.15
N LYS A 62 -17.97 8.11 37.30
CA LYS A 62 -17.17 8.41 38.50
C LYS A 62 -16.33 7.22 38.96
N LYS A 63 -16.85 6.00 38.79
CA LYS A 63 -16.14 4.77 39.17
C LYS A 63 -15.07 4.37 38.15
N TYR A 64 -15.31 4.55 36.86
CA TYR A 64 -14.50 3.94 35.80
C TYR A 64 -13.79 4.91 34.86
N SER A 65 -14.00 6.23 34.99
CA SER A 65 -13.38 7.23 34.12
C SER A 65 -11.86 7.12 34.08
N PHE A 66 -11.21 6.90 35.23
CA PHE A 66 -9.76 6.72 35.28
C PHE A 66 -9.31 5.37 34.71
N LYS A 67 -10.02 4.28 35.03
CA LYS A 67 -9.67 2.92 34.58
C LYS A 67 -9.68 2.81 33.06
N PHE A 68 -10.68 3.39 32.42
CA PHE A 68 -10.88 3.31 30.97
C PHE A 68 -10.58 4.63 30.26
N ARG A 69 -9.96 5.61 30.94
CA ARG A 69 -9.63 6.94 30.38
C ARG A 69 -10.82 7.60 29.68
N ILE A 70 -12.02 7.52 30.27
CA ILE A 70 -13.24 8.00 29.61
C ILE A 70 -13.34 9.51 29.71
N HIS A 71 -13.48 10.14 28.56
CA HIS A 71 -13.90 11.52 28.40
C HIS A 71 -15.35 11.54 27.92
N LEU A 72 -16.25 12.15 28.71
CA LEU A 72 -17.64 12.41 28.29
C LEU A 72 -17.70 13.79 27.64
N LEU A 73 -18.29 13.86 26.45
CA LEU A 73 -18.48 15.07 25.67
C LEU A 73 -19.97 15.25 25.37
N SER A 74 -20.52 16.39 25.77
CA SER A 74 -21.89 16.79 25.46
C SER A 74 -21.93 17.88 24.38
N THR A 75 -23.08 18.09 23.76
CA THR A 75 -23.25 19.19 22.81
C THR A 75 -23.39 20.54 23.51
N LYS A 76 -22.98 21.62 22.83
CA LYS A 76 -23.14 23.00 23.32
C LYS A 76 -24.60 23.45 23.34
N PHE A 77 -25.37 23.05 22.33
CA PHE A 77 -26.81 23.31 22.25
C PHE A 77 -27.58 21.99 22.41
N PRO A 78 -28.87 22.03 22.82
CA PRO A 78 -29.67 20.84 22.99
C PRO A 78 -29.64 19.96 21.75
N SER A 79 -29.27 18.69 21.95
CA SER A 79 -29.33 17.68 20.88
C SER A 79 -30.78 17.30 20.57
N TYR A 80 -31.69 17.50 21.52
CA TYR A 80 -33.13 17.41 21.33
C TYR A 80 -33.80 18.77 21.65
N PRO A 81 -33.98 19.66 20.66
CA PRO A 81 -34.43 21.03 20.87
C PRO A 81 -35.81 21.14 21.49
N ASN A 82 -36.76 20.30 21.05
CA ASN A 82 -38.15 20.35 21.51
C ASN A 82 -38.27 20.14 23.02
N GLY A 83 -37.44 19.26 23.58
CA GLY A 83 -37.38 19.01 25.03
C GLY A 83 -36.26 19.78 25.73
N ASN A 84 -35.56 20.70 25.05
CA ASN A 84 -34.39 21.41 25.55
C ASN A 84 -33.43 20.48 26.33
N SER A 85 -33.13 19.32 25.74
CA SER A 85 -32.40 18.22 26.38
C SER A 85 -31.11 17.88 25.62
N PHE A 86 -30.11 17.39 26.35
CA PHE A 86 -28.80 17.00 25.85
C PHE A 86 -28.67 15.48 26.03
N LEU A 87 -29.15 14.71 25.05
CA LEU A 87 -29.33 13.26 25.16
C LEU A 87 -28.32 12.47 24.31
N ASP A 88 -27.83 13.10 23.25
CA ASP A 88 -26.83 12.55 22.34
C ASP A 88 -25.44 12.86 22.91
N ILE A 89 -24.83 11.84 23.50
CA ILE A 89 -23.58 11.94 24.25
C ILE A 89 -22.50 11.19 23.51
N VAL A 90 -21.27 11.71 23.58
CA VAL A 90 -20.07 11.02 23.11
C VAL A 90 -19.23 10.59 24.31
N LEU A 91 -18.89 9.31 24.41
CA LEU A 91 -17.88 8.77 25.31
C LEU A 91 -16.66 8.41 24.47
N ALA A 92 -15.50 8.95 24.83
CA ALA A 92 -14.27 8.78 24.06
C ALA A 92 -13.10 8.40 24.98
N ASP A 93 -12.10 7.71 24.43
CA ASP A 93 -10.80 7.59 25.10
C ASP A 93 -10.14 8.97 25.16
N ALA A 94 -9.62 9.35 26.32
CA ALA A 94 -8.99 10.65 26.56
C ALA A 94 -7.73 10.89 25.70
N GLN A 95 -7.16 9.84 25.09
CA GLN A 95 -6.05 9.96 24.15
C GLN A 95 -6.49 10.48 22.76
N LEU A 96 -7.79 10.48 22.47
CA LEU A 96 -8.32 11.04 21.21
C LEU A 96 -8.30 12.56 21.23
N ASN A 97 -7.63 13.16 20.25
CA ASN A 97 -7.52 14.61 20.13
C ASN A 97 -8.65 15.19 19.26
N PHE A 98 -9.60 15.89 19.89
CA PHE A 98 -10.71 16.55 19.21
C PHE A 98 -10.32 17.98 18.78
N THR A 99 -10.38 18.28 17.48
CA THR A 99 -9.88 19.56 16.95
C THR A 99 -10.92 20.68 16.92
N ASN A 100 -12.21 20.32 16.99
CA ASN A 100 -13.32 21.25 16.74
C ASN A 100 -14.27 21.33 17.95
N LEU A 101 -13.72 21.24 19.17
CA LEU A 101 -14.49 21.49 20.38
C LEU A 101 -14.79 22.99 20.49
N THR A 102 -16.00 23.31 20.91
CA THR A 102 -16.41 24.67 21.20
C THR A 102 -16.20 24.94 22.68
N ASP A 103 -15.61 26.10 22.99
CA ASP A 103 -15.21 26.47 24.35
C ASP A 103 -14.36 25.39 25.03
N ASP A 104 -13.56 24.64 24.25
CA ASP A 104 -12.69 23.53 24.65
C ASP A 104 -13.35 22.33 25.35
N HIS A 105 -14.68 22.33 25.52
CA HIS A 105 -15.39 21.33 26.33
C HIS A 105 -16.62 20.72 25.64
N TYR A 106 -17.18 21.38 24.61
CA TYR A 106 -18.46 20.99 24.03
C TYR A 106 -18.38 20.63 22.56
N LEU A 107 -19.19 19.67 22.14
CA LEU A 107 -19.38 19.33 20.74
C LEU A 107 -20.36 20.28 20.06
N ASN A 108 -20.19 20.45 18.75
CA ASN A 108 -21.17 21.17 17.96
C ASN A 108 -22.39 20.28 17.69
N SER A 109 -23.55 20.92 17.66
CA SER A 109 -24.80 20.32 17.18
C SER A 109 -25.26 21.06 15.93
N LEU A 110 -25.63 20.31 14.90
CA LEU A 110 -26.08 20.84 13.62
C LEU A 110 -27.57 20.57 13.44
N PRO A 111 -28.36 21.52 12.93
CA PRO A 111 -29.73 21.25 12.52
C PRO A 111 -29.76 20.08 11.54
N TYR A 112 -30.68 19.15 11.77
CA TYR A 112 -30.91 17.99 10.92
C TYR A 112 -32.42 17.80 10.75
N ASP A 113 -32.86 17.16 9.65
CA ASP A 113 -34.27 16.91 9.37
C ASP A 113 -34.81 15.75 10.24
N SER A 114 -34.72 15.94 11.55
CA SER A 114 -35.18 15.06 12.63
C SER A 114 -35.56 15.94 13.82
N ASP A 115 -36.29 15.37 14.77
CA ASP A 115 -36.50 15.95 16.09
C ASP A 115 -35.22 16.05 16.96
N HIS A 116 -34.13 15.44 16.51
CA HIS A 116 -32.78 15.59 17.07
C HIS A 116 -31.87 16.40 16.13
N ASN A 117 -31.00 17.21 16.72
CA ASN A 117 -29.84 17.80 16.05
C ASN A 117 -28.72 16.78 15.92
N ALA A 118 -27.99 16.80 14.79
CA ALA A 118 -26.83 15.94 14.58
C ALA A 118 -25.64 16.42 15.41
N VAL A 119 -24.90 15.50 16.03
CA VAL A 119 -23.65 15.80 16.74
C VAL A 119 -22.48 15.79 15.75
N SER A 120 -21.65 16.83 15.77
CA SER A 120 -20.50 16.99 14.87
C SER A 120 -19.20 17.20 15.64
N PHE A 121 -18.17 16.47 15.24
CA PHE A 121 -16.82 16.57 15.79
C PHE A 121 -15.77 16.13 14.78
N SER A 122 -14.51 16.44 15.05
CA SER A 122 -13.37 16.07 14.21
C SER A 122 -12.21 15.64 15.09
N LEU A 123 -11.50 14.60 14.66
CA LEU A 123 -10.38 13.99 15.37
C LEU A 123 -9.08 14.21 14.60
N SER A 124 -8.02 14.59 15.30
CA SER A 124 -6.66 14.56 14.76
C SER A 124 -6.07 13.18 15.00
N LEU A 125 -5.72 12.49 13.91
CA LEU A 125 -4.93 11.26 13.98
C LEU A 125 -3.47 11.65 13.75
N ASN A 126 -2.55 11.26 14.63
CA ASN A 126 -1.12 11.44 14.37
C ASN A 126 -0.72 10.47 13.25
N VAL A 127 -0.56 11.00 12.04
CA VAL A 127 -0.40 10.25 10.78
C VAL A 127 1.01 9.68 10.60
N GLU A 128 1.93 9.82 11.55
CA GLU A 128 3.33 9.39 11.35
C GLU A 128 3.49 7.87 11.11
N ASP A 129 2.52 7.05 11.53
CA ASP A 129 2.53 5.60 11.28
C ASP A 129 1.61 5.12 10.12
N VAL A 130 1.03 6.03 9.33
CA VAL A 130 0.09 5.69 8.23
C VAL A 130 0.82 5.22 6.94
N LEU A 131 2.04 4.70 7.06
CA LEU A 131 2.75 4.05 5.94
C LEU A 131 2.46 2.54 5.81
N LEU A 132 1.51 1.99 6.58
CA LEU A 132 1.03 0.61 6.41
C LEU A 132 -0.49 0.47 6.61
N LEU A 133 -1.28 1.40 6.08
CA LEU A 133 -2.63 0.99 5.68
C LEU A 133 -2.44 0.07 4.47
N ALA A 134 -2.42 -1.24 4.74
CA ALA A 134 -2.66 -2.25 3.73
C ALA A 134 -3.79 -1.72 2.83
N LYS A 135 -3.58 -1.76 1.52
CA LYS A 135 -4.68 -1.49 0.59
C LYS A 135 -5.85 -2.34 1.04
N ASP A 136 -6.88 -1.68 1.52
CA ASP A 136 -8.13 -2.33 1.83
C ASP A 136 -8.72 -2.74 0.48
N ASP A 137 -8.33 -3.93 0.00
CA ASP A 137 -8.74 -4.49 -1.29
C ASP A 137 -10.24 -4.84 -1.32
N SER A 138 -11.02 -4.40 -0.32
CA SER A 138 -12.34 -4.96 -0.01
C SER A 138 -13.50 -3.96 0.03
N ASN A 139 -13.32 -2.68 -0.27
CA ASN A 139 -14.47 -1.77 -0.40
C ASN A 139 -15.20 -1.93 -1.76
N ILE A 140 -15.65 -3.17 -2.04
CA ILE A 140 -16.59 -3.45 -3.11
C ILE A 140 -17.91 -2.79 -2.72
N LYS A 141 -18.16 -1.60 -3.27
CA LYS A 141 -19.44 -0.90 -3.10
C LYS A 141 -20.46 -1.49 -4.07
N PHE A 142 -21.66 -1.80 -3.60
CA PHE A 142 -22.76 -2.30 -4.42
C PHE A 142 -23.73 -1.18 -4.80
N ASN A 143 -24.24 -1.20 -6.03
CA ASN A 143 -25.17 -0.20 -6.53
C ASN A 143 -26.62 -0.66 -6.37
N TYR A 144 -27.14 -0.59 -5.14
CA TYR A 144 -28.48 -1.04 -4.83
C TYR A 144 -29.56 -0.35 -5.67
N ARG A 145 -29.37 0.93 -6.03
CA ARG A 145 -30.30 1.71 -6.88
C ARG A 145 -30.44 1.14 -8.30
N LYS A 146 -29.38 0.52 -8.84
CA LYS A 146 -29.38 -0.08 -10.18
C LYS A 146 -29.66 -1.58 -10.17
N THR A 147 -30.00 -2.14 -9.02
CA THR A 147 -30.31 -3.56 -8.90
C THR A 147 -31.57 -3.90 -9.67
N ASN A 148 -31.51 -4.96 -10.46
CA ASN A 148 -32.71 -5.59 -11.01
C ASN A 148 -33.31 -6.49 -9.92
N TRP A 149 -34.29 -5.97 -9.19
CA TRP A 149 -34.89 -6.68 -8.05
C TRP A 149 -35.62 -7.98 -8.44
N ASN A 150 -36.16 -8.09 -9.66
CA ASN A 150 -36.76 -9.34 -10.14
C ASN A 150 -35.69 -10.43 -10.33
N LYS A 151 -34.52 -10.06 -10.87
CA LYS A 151 -33.37 -10.97 -10.98
C LYS A 151 -32.84 -11.35 -9.59
N PHE A 152 -32.72 -10.39 -8.69
CA PHE A 152 -32.31 -10.62 -7.31
C PHE A 152 -33.26 -11.61 -6.63
N GLN A 153 -34.57 -11.39 -6.72
CA GLN A 153 -35.59 -12.27 -6.14
C GLN A 153 -35.50 -13.69 -6.70
N LYS A 154 -35.37 -13.84 -8.03
CA LYS A 154 -35.16 -15.16 -8.64
C LYS A 154 -33.90 -15.85 -8.09
N THR A 155 -32.80 -15.11 -8.01
CA THR A 155 -31.53 -15.62 -7.47
C THR A 155 -31.69 -16.02 -6.00
N LEU A 156 -32.38 -15.22 -5.19
CA LEU A 156 -32.62 -15.50 -3.78
C LEU A 156 -33.50 -16.74 -3.59
N SER A 157 -34.54 -16.92 -4.40
CA SER A 157 -35.37 -18.13 -4.38
C SER A 157 -34.59 -19.39 -4.78
N GLU A 158 -33.59 -19.27 -5.64
CA GLU A 158 -32.69 -20.37 -6.02
C GLU A 158 -31.66 -20.67 -4.91
N GLU A 159 -31.15 -19.65 -4.21
CA GLU A 159 -30.15 -19.80 -3.14
C GLU A 159 -30.73 -20.21 -1.79
N TYR A 160 -31.94 -19.75 -1.45
CA TYR A 160 -32.60 -20.04 -0.18
C TYR A 160 -33.60 -21.19 -0.33
N THR A 161 -33.12 -22.42 -0.13
CA THR A 161 -33.92 -23.65 -0.25
C THR A 161 -34.40 -24.21 1.09
N THR A 162 -34.00 -23.59 2.20
CA THR A 162 -34.28 -24.10 3.55
C THR A 162 -35.75 -23.99 3.90
N VAL A 163 -36.38 -25.13 4.16
CA VAL A 163 -37.76 -25.23 4.64
C VAL A 163 -37.75 -25.15 6.17
N ILE A 164 -38.46 -24.15 6.72
CA ILE A 164 -38.64 -24.01 8.16
C ILE A 164 -39.90 -24.80 8.55
N PRO A 165 -39.81 -25.77 9.48
CA PRO A 165 -40.98 -26.54 9.91
C PRO A 165 -41.99 -25.61 10.60
N ASN A 166 -43.26 -25.73 10.23
CA ASN A 166 -44.36 -24.91 10.72
C ASN A 166 -45.26 -25.66 11.72
N ASP A 167 -44.92 -26.90 12.04
CA ASP A 167 -45.69 -27.85 12.84
C ASP A 167 -45.09 -28.09 14.24
N ARG A 168 -43.94 -27.46 14.54
CA ARG A 168 -43.27 -27.58 15.84
C ARG A 168 -42.49 -26.34 16.25
N ASN A 169 -42.18 -26.27 17.54
CA ASN A 169 -41.23 -25.29 18.06
C ASN A 169 -39.80 -25.65 17.64
N LEU A 170 -39.02 -24.61 17.35
CA LEU A 170 -37.60 -24.72 17.07
C LEU A 170 -36.78 -24.53 18.35
N SER A 171 -35.68 -25.27 18.47
CA SER A 171 -34.65 -24.97 19.45
C SER A 171 -33.91 -23.67 19.08
N ILE A 172 -33.26 -23.05 20.07
CA ILE A 172 -32.47 -21.83 19.86
C ILE A 172 -31.39 -22.06 18.79
N THR A 173 -30.74 -23.22 18.81
CA THR A 173 -29.70 -23.58 17.85
C THR A 173 -30.23 -23.68 16.42
N GLU A 174 -31.42 -24.27 16.22
CA GLU A 174 -32.06 -24.33 14.90
C GLU A 174 -32.44 -22.93 14.40
N ILE A 175 -32.91 -22.05 15.29
CA ILE A 175 -33.22 -20.65 14.94
C ILE A 175 -31.95 -19.94 14.46
N GLU A 176 -30.83 -20.07 15.18
CA GLU A 176 -29.56 -19.47 14.77
C GLU A 176 -29.05 -20.01 13.43
N GLU A 177 -29.20 -21.31 13.20
CA GLU A 177 -28.81 -21.95 11.94
C GLU A 177 -29.66 -21.46 10.76
N HIS A 178 -30.98 -21.33 10.94
CA HIS A 178 -31.87 -20.76 9.93
C HIS A 178 -31.53 -19.30 9.62
N ILE A 179 -31.23 -18.48 10.65
CA ILE A 179 -30.82 -17.08 10.47
C ILE A 179 -29.52 -17.01 9.66
N ARG A 180 -28.50 -17.81 10.02
CA ARG A 180 -27.22 -17.84 9.29
C ARG A 180 -27.42 -18.27 7.84
N THR A 181 -28.28 -19.26 7.60
CA THR A 181 -28.55 -19.76 6.26
C THR A 181 -29.25 -18.71 5.40
N CYS A 182 -30.21 -17.99 5.99
CA CYS A 182 -30.89 -16.86 5.34
C CYS A 182 -29.90 -15.74 4.98
N ASP A 183 -29.05 -15.34 5.92
CA ASP A 183 -28.05 -14.29 5.72
C ASP A 183 -27.06 -14.66 4.61
N ASN A 184 -26.56 -15.89 4.63
CA ASN A 184 -25.69 -16.41 3.58
C ASN A 184 -26.34 -16.41 2.19
N ALA A 185 -27.62 -16.78 2.10
CA ALA A 185 -28.36 -16.77 0.83
C ALA A 185 -28.57 -15.33 0.32
N ILE A 186 -28.82 -14.37 1.21
CA ILE A 186 -28.91 -12.94 0.87
C ILE A 186 -27.57 -12.43 0.36
N LEU A 187 -26.47 -12.70 1.06
CA LEU A 187 -25.13 -12.24 0.67
C LEU A 187 -24.73 -12.80 -0.71
N LYS A 188 -24.91 -14.10 -0.95
CA LYS A 188 -24.66 -14.72 -2.26
C LYS A 188 -25.52 -14.11 -3.36
N SER A 189 -26.77 -13.82 -3.06
CA SER A 189 -27.70 -13.18 -4.01
C SER A 189 -27.24 -11.75 -4.33
N ILE A 190 -26.77 -10.99 -3.34
CA ILE A 190 -26.18 -9.66 -3.53
C ILE A 190 -24.99 -9.76 -4.48
N GLU A 191 -24.04 -10.67 -4.20
CA GLU A 191 -22.83 -10.83 -5.02
C GLU A 191 -23.13 -11.18 -6.48
N LYS A 192 -24.14 -12.02 -6.73
CA LYS A 192 -24.50 -12.48 -8.09
C LYS A 192 -25.33 -11.49 -8.89
N SER A 193 -26.17 -10.68 -8.22
CA SER A 193 -27.22 -9.92 -8.91
C SER A 193 -27.13 -8.41 -8.73
N VAL A 194 -26.45 -7.91 -7.71
CA VAL A 194 -26.30 -6.46 -7.49
C VAL A 194 -25.06 -5.94 -8.24
N PRO A 195 -25.22 -4.95 -9.14
CA PRO A 195 -24.09 -4.38 -9.86
C PRO A 195 -23.08 -3.74 -8.91
N ARG A 196 -21.79 -3.98 -9.12
CA ARG A 196 -20.73 -3.31 -8.37
C ARG A 196 -20.57 -1.86 -8.84
N ILE A 197 -20.40 -0.94 -7.90
CA ILE A 197 -19.94 0.43 -8.16
C ILE A 197 -18.46 0.32 -8.46
N THR A 198 -18.11 0.34 -9.74
CA THR A 198 -16.75 0.69 -10.12
C THR A 198 -16.54 2.14 -9.72
N ASP A 199 -15.57 2.44 -8.87
CA ASP A 199 -15.13 3.81 -8.64
C ASP A 199 -14.77 4.40 -10.00
N LYS A 200 -15.65 5.23 -10.54
CA LYS A 200 -15.31 6.02 -11.71
C LYS A 200 -14.34 7.05 -11.20
N ASP A 201 -13.12 7.02 -11.70
CA ASP A 201 -12.17 8.11 -11.55
C ASP A 201 -12.93 9.40 -11.88
N SER A 202 -13.17 10.22 -10.85
CA SER A 202 -13.99 11.44 -10.94
C SER A 202 -13.40 12.41 -11.95
N VAL A 203 -12.12 12.26 -12.28
CA VAL A 203 -11.38 13.04 -13.26
C VAL A 203 -11.60 12.50 -14.67
N SER A 204 -11.88 11.21 -14.85
CA SER A 204 -11.97 10.54 -16.16
C SER A 204 -12.93 11.19 -17.16
N PRO A 205 -14.11 11.74 -16.79
CA PRO A 205 -14.99 12.44 -17.74
C PRO A 205 -14.38 13.73 -18.28
N TYR A 206 -13.46 14.34 -17.53
CA TYR A 206 -12.80 15.60 -17.87
C TYR A 206 -11.48 15.38 -18.64
N ILE A 207 -11.01 14.13 -18.75
CA ILE A 207 -9.79 13.77 -19.49
C ILE A 207 -10.12 13.54 -20.98
N ASN A 208 -10.11 14.62 -21.77
CA ASN A 208 -10.20 14.54 -23.23
C ASN A 208 -8.87 14.10 -23.89
N HIS A 209 -8.90 13.84 -25.20
CA HIS A 209 -7.72 13.38 -25.96
C HIS A 209 -6.52 14.36 -25.86
N LYS A 210 -6.79 15.68 -25.82
CA LYS A 210 -5.76 16.71 -25.67
C LYS A 210 -5.11 16.62 -24.29
N THR A 211 -5.90 16.45 -23.22
CA THR A 211 -5.41 16.24 -21.85
C THR A 211 -4.53 14.99 -21.74
N LYS A 212 -4.93 13.85 -22.35
CA LYS A 212 -4.10 12.63 -22.40
C LYS A 212 -2.76 12.87 -23.11
N LYS A 213 -2.78 13.57 -24.24
CA LYS A 213 -1.56 13.89 -25.02
C LYS A 213 -0.61 14.78 -24.22
N LEU A 214 -1.14 15.77 -23.48
CA LEU A 214 -0.36 16.65 -22.61
C LEU A 214 0.24 15.89 -21.42
N GLN A 215 -0.52 15.03 -20.75
CA GLN A 215 -0.01 14.19 -19.66
C GLN A 215 1.13 13.27 -20.13
N LYS A 216 0.98 12.63 -21.30
CA LYS A 216 2.06 11.82 -21.89
C LYS A 216 3.32 12.64 -22.16
N ARG A 217 3.18 13.86 -22.69
CA ARG A 217 4.31 14.78 -22.92
C ARG A 217 4.96 15.22 -21.60
N LYS A 218 4.16 15.63 -20.60
CA LYS A 218 4.63 15.99 -19.25
C LYS A 218 5.46 14.86 -18.65
N ASN A 219 4.94 13.63 -18.65
CA ASN A 219 5.63 12.48 -18.06
C ASN A 219 6.94 12.15 -18.81
N LYS A 220 6.96 12.29 -20.14
CA LYS A 220 8.18 12.14 -20.94
C LYS A 220 9.24 13.18 -20.56
N ILE A 221 8.84 14.44 -20.39
CA ILE A 221 9.73 15.55 -19.98
C ILE A 221 10.24 15.31 -18.56
N LEU A 222 9.37 14.99 -17.60
CA LEU A 222 9.76 14.67 -16.22
C LEU A 222 10.77 13.52 -16.17
N THR A 223 10.52 12.44 -16.91
CA THR A 223 11.45 11.31 -16.98
C THR A 223 12.82 11.74 -17.51
N TYR A 224 12.85 12.62 -18.52
CA TYR A 224 14.09 13.16 -19.06
C TYR A 224 14.82 14.05 -18.04
N ILE A 225 14.09 14.93 -17.35
CA ILE A 225 14.61 15.80 -16.29
C ILE A 225 15.21 14.95 -15.16
N HIS A 226 14.47 13.99 -14.60
CA HIS A 226 14.97 13.14 -13.51
C HIS A 226 16.22 12.37 -13.92
N ARG A 227 16.26 11.79 -15.13
CA ARG A 227 17.44 11.07 -15.63
C ARG A 227 18.64 12.00 -15.83
N ALA A 228 18.43 13.19 -16.37
CA ALA A 228 19.48 14.19 -16.58
C ALA A 228 20.03 14.72 -15.25
N HIS A 229 19.15 15.01 -14.29
CA HIS A 229 19.51 15.51 -12.96
C HIS A 229 20.28 14.47 -12.15
N ARG A 230 19.88 13.20 -12.17
CA ARG A 230 20.59 12.12 -11.45
C ARG A 230 22.04 11.98 -11.92
N LYS A 231 22.26 11.91 -13.24
CA LYS A 231 23.61 11.81 -13.82
C LYS A 231 24.43 13.09 -13.65
N LYS A 232 23.80 14.27 -13.62
CA LYS A 232 24.47 15.55 -13.40
C LYS A 232 24.87 15.73 -11.93
N LEU A 233 24.02 15.30 -11.00
CA LEU A 233 24.29 15.29 -9.57
C LEU A 233 25.45 14.34 -9.24
N GLU A 234 25.38 13.09 -9.70
CA GLU A 234 26.44 12.10 -9.55
C GLU A 234 27.80 12.66 -9.99
N ARG A 235 27.88 13.22 -11.21
CA ARG A 235 29.12 13.83 -11.72
C ARG A 235 29.58 15.04 -10.90
N ARG A 236 28.67 15.85 -10.37
CA ARG A 236 29.03 17.01 -9.53
C ARG A 236 29.62 16.53 -8.20
N CYS A 237 28.98 15.57 -7.55
CA CYS A 237 29.49 14.95 -6.33
C CYS A 237 30.88 14.36 -6.55
N LEU A 238 31.09 13.60 -7.64
CA LEU A 238 32.41 13.03 -7.95
C LEU A 238 33.48 14.09 -8.19
N ARG A 239 33.15 15.18 -8.90
CA ARG A 239 34.08 16.29 -9.11
C ARG A 239 34.46 16.99 -7.81
N SER A 240 33.48 17.20 -6.93
CA SER A 240 33.70 17.79 -5.62
C SER A 240 34.56 16.88 -4.74
N CYS A 241 34.22 15.58 -4.64
CA CYS A 241 34.95 14.63 -3.82
C CYS A 241 36.39 14.39 -4.30
N LEU A 242 36.63 14.44 -5.61
CA LEU A 242 37.97 14.27 -6.19
C LEU A 242 38.76 15.57 -6.34
N ASN A 243 38.10 16.71 -6.11
CA ASN A 243 38.64 18.03 -6.42
C ASN A 243 39.09 18.18 -7.90
N LEU A 244 38.40 17.52 -8.84
CA LEU A 244 38.74 17.48 -10.28
C LEU A 244 37.66 18.12 -11.15
N ASN A 245 37.69 19.45 -11.22
CA ASN A 245 36.72 20.21 -12.00
C ASN A 245 37.18 20.44 -13.46
N ARG A 246 38.42 20.86 -13.68
CA ARG A 246 38.94 21.29 -14.99
C ARG A 246 40.27 20.64 -15.33
N SER A 247 40.55 20.46 -16.63
CA SER A 247 41.80 19.86 -17.09
C SER A 247 42.92 20.91 -17.14
N ALA A 248 44.04 20.63 -16.47
CA ALA A 248 45.25 21.46 -16.50
C ALA A 248 45.84 21.55 -17.92
N GLU A 249 45.75 20.46 -18.72
CA GLU A 249 46.23 20.42 -20.12
C GLU A 249 45.52 21.42 -21.04
N SER A 250 44.34 21.90 -20.63
CA SER A 250 43.55 22.88 -21.37
C SER A 250 43.64 24.29 -20.81
N ASP A 251 44.67 24.58 -20.01
CA ASP A 251 44.78 25.82 -19.23
C ASP A 251 43.51 26.11 -18.43
N TYR A 252 42.94 25.04 -17.85
CA TYR A 252 41.69 25.06 -17.08
C TYR A 252 40.48 25.64 -17.84
N THR A 253 40.49 25.65 -19.18
CA THR A 253 39.34 26.11 -19.97
C THR A 253 38.29 25.01 -20.17
N LYS A 254 38.70 23.73 -20.18
CA LYS A 254 37.80 22.58 -20.42
C LYS A 254 37.58 21.75 -19.15
N TYR A 255 36.36 21.23 -18.98
CA TYR A 255 36.06 20.25 -17.94
C TYR A 255 36.86 18.96 -18.15
N VAL A 256 37.29 18.32 -17.05
CA VAL A 256 37.91 16.99 -17.11
C VAL A 256 36.92 16.02 -17.78
N PRO A 257 37.29 15.23 -18.80
CA PRO A 257 36.40 14.25 -19.41
C PRO A 257 35.79 13.30 -18.37
N ASN A 258 34.51 12.91 -18.54
CA ASN A 258 33.84 12.05 -17.57
C ASN A 258 34.58 10.71 -17.38
N ALA A 259 35.19 10.16 -18.44
CA ALA A 259 35.99 8.95 -18.36
C ALA A 259 37.15 9.09 -17.35
N THR A 260 37.89 10.19 -17.41
CA THR A 260 38.96 10.52 -16.45
C THR A 260 38.41 10.67 -15.04
N LEU A 261 37.26 11.33 -14.86
CA LEU A 261 36.63 11.50 -13.55
C LEU A 261 36.29 10.15 -12.89
N TYR A 262 35.65 9.23 -13.62
CA TYR A 262 35.31 7.90 -13.08
C TYR A 262 36.56 7.05 -12.82
N ARG A 263 37.58 7.14 -13.70
CA ARG A 263 38.86 6.45 -13.52
C ARG A 263 39.56 6.92 -12.24
N THR A 264 39.66 8.24 -12.02
CA THR A 264 40.28 8.79 -10.82
C THR A 264 39.48 8.47 -9.56
N ALA A 265 38.14 8.39 -9.67
CA ALA A 265 37.28 7.99 -8.56
C ALA A 265 37.47 6.53 -8.13
N LYS A 266 38.16 5.72 -8.93
CA LYS A 266 38.18 4.26 -8.79
C LYS A 266 36.77 3.66 -8.75
N ILE A 267 35.79 4.38 -9.31
CA ILE A 267 34.40 3.93 -9.38
C ILE A 267 34.25 3.12 -10.65
N LEU A 268 34.01 1.83 -10.47
CA LEU A 268 33.53 0.96 -11.52
C LEU A 268 32.32 1.61 -12.18
N ARG A 269 32.30 1.68 -13.52
CA ARG A 269 31.15 2.21 -14.29
C ARG A 269 29.87 1.66 -13.68
N ILE A 270 28.83 2.50 -13.57
CA ILE A 270 27.54 2.11 -12.97
C ILE A 270 26.99 0.80 -13.56
N ASP A 271 27.31 0.50 -14.81
CA ASP A 271 26.98 -0.76 -15.47
C ASP A 271 27.61 -1.99 -14.78
N ASN A 272 28.88 -1.91 -14.37
CA ASN A 272 29.54 -2.97 -13.58
C ASN A 272 28.93 -3.09 -12.18
N PHE A 273 28.53 -1.96 -11.58
CA PHE A 273 27.81 -1.98 -10.32
C PHE A 273 26.42 -2.62 -10.46
N ILE A 274 25.70 -2.33 -11.54
CA ILE A 274 24.39 -2.95 -11.84
C ILE A 274 24.55 -4.45 -12.09
N ILE A 275 25.55 -4.87 -12.88
CA ILE A 275 25.85 -6.29 -13.10
C ILE A 275 26.20 -6.97 -11.77
N TYR A 276 27.01 -6.33 -10.92
CA TYR A 276 27.30 -6.82 -9.58
C TYR A 276 26.03 -6.99 -8.72
N LEU A 277 25.15 -5.99 -8.70
CA LEU A 277 23.87 -6.07 -7.98
C LEU A 277 22.98 -7.18 -8.52
N ALA A 278 22.90 -7.35 -9.84
CA ALA A 278 22.13 -8.42 -10.47
C ALA A 278 22.70 -9.80 -10.09
N ARG A 279 24.02 -10.00 -10.20
CA ARG A 279 24.69 -11.22 -9.76
C ARG A 279 24.43 -11.52 -8.28
N SER A 280 24.56 -10.51 -7.41
CA SER A 280 24.27 -10.64 -5.98
C SER A 280 22.81 -10.99 -5.71
N ASN A 281 21.88 -10.44 -6.48
CA ASN A 281 20.46 -10.76 -6.35
C ASN A 281 20.19 -12.22 -6.73
N PHE A 282 20.73 -12.69 -7.86
CA PHE A 282 20.60 -14.08 -8.27
C PHE A 282 21.30 -15.05 -7.29
N ASP A 283 22.47 -14.70 -6.73
CA ASP A 283 23.12 -15.49 -5.68
C ASP A 283 22.29 -15.59 -4.39
N GLN A 284 21.61 -14.51 -3.99
CA GLN A 284 20.72 -14.57 -2.83
C GLN A 284 19.46 -15.38 -3.13
N ALA A 285 18.87 -15.19 -4.30
CA ALA A 285 17.65 -15.88 -4.69
C ALA A 285 17.88 -17.38 -4.95
N SER A 286 19.09 -17.81 -5.36
CA SER A 286 19.42 -19.24 -5.54
C SER A 286 19.45 -20.01 -4.21
N LYS A 287 19.56 -19.30 -3.07
CA LYS A 287 19.53 -19.89 -1.71
C LYS A 287 18.09 -20.13 -1.22
N ILE A 288 17.07 -19.70 -1.96
CA ILE A 288 15.66 -19.83 -1.59
C ILE A 288 15.08 -21.10 -2.25
N PHE A 289 15.16 -22.23 -1.54
CA PHE A 289 14.66 -23.52 -2.04
C PHE A 289 13.16 -23.75 -1.82
N GLN A 290 12.51 -22.92 -0.99
CA GLN A 290 11.13 -23.12 -0.57
C GLN A 290 10.09 -22.56 -1.56
N ASN A 291 10.52 -21.71 -2.51
CA ASN A 291 9.62 -21.05 -3.45
C ASN A 291 9.90 -21.50 -4.89
N SER A 292 9.01 -22.32 -5.43
CA SER A 292 9.11 -22.87 -6.78
C SER A 292 9.12 -21.81 -7.88
N LEU A 293 8.47 -20.65 -7.67
CA LEU A 293 8.46 -19.55 -8.64
C LEU A 293 9.82 -18.86 -8.74
N ILE A 294 10.52 -18.72 -7.62
CA ILE A 294 11.88 -18.16 -7.58
C ILE A 294 12.86 -19.17 -8.18
N PHE A 295 12.72 -20.45 -7.81
CA PHE A 295 13.57 -21.53 -8.29
C PHE A 295 13.56 -21.69 -9.82
N ALA A 296 12.40 -21.53 -10.47
CA ALA A 296 12.27 -21.67 -11.92
C ALA A 296 13.15 -20.69 -12.73
N ALA A 297 13.49 -19.52 -12.16
CA ALA A 297 14.36 -18.54 -12.82
C ALA A 297 15.83 -19.00 -12.93
N PHE A 298 16.23 -20.04 -12.19
CA PHE A 298 17.60 -20.57 -12.15
C PHE A 298 17.86 -21.75 -13.09
N TYR A 299 16.83 -22.29 -13.73
CA TYR A 299 16.94 -23.40 -14.67
C TYR A 299 16.81 -22.86 -16.08
N PRO A 300 17.91 -22.36 -16.67
CA PRO A 300 17.86 -21.83 -18.01
C PRO A 300 17.39 -22.92 -18.96
N ASN A 301 16.39 -22.61 -19.81
CA ASN A 301 16.12 -23.41 -20.99
C ASN A 301 16.98 -22.82 -22.13
N PRO A 302 18.13 -23.43 -22.48
CA PRO A 302 19.07 -22.81 -23.41
C PRO A 302 18.46 -22.61 -24.80
N LEU A 303 17.60 -23.53 -25.24
CA LEU A 303 16.90 -23.44 -26.52
C LEU A 303 15.94 -22.24 -26.55
N TYR A 304 15.19 -22.04 -25.46
CA TYR A 304 14.33 -20.86 -25.32
C TYR A 304 15.16 -19.57 -25.39
N PHE A 305 16.28 -19.52 -24.67
CA PHE A 305 17.11 -18.31 -24.67
C PHE A 305 17.79 -18.03 -26.00
N GLN A 306 18.29 -19.06 -26.70
CA GLN A 306 18.80 -18.91 -28.06
C GLN A 306 17.73 -18.32 -29.00
N HIS A 307 16.48 -18.76 -28.89
CA HIS A 307 15.37 -18.21 -29.67
C HIS A 307 15.01 -16.76 -29.27
N THR A 308 15.04 -16.43 -27.97
CA THR A 308 14.82 -15.04 -27.52
C THR A 308 15.94 -14.09 -27.94
N LEU A 309 17.18 -14.60 -28.07
CA LEU A 309 18.32 -13.85 -28.55
C LEU A 309 18.20 -13.50 -30.03
N SER A 310 17.77 -14.44 -30.88
CA SER A 310 17.55 -14.17 -32.31
C SER A 310 16.38 -13.22 -32.55
N SER A 311 15.31 -13.32 -31.74
CA SER A 311 14.14 -12.45 -31.86
C SER A 311 14.31 -11.07 -31.21
N GLY A 312 15.27 -10.92 -30.29
CA GLY A 312 15.51 -9.68 -29.55
C GLY A 312 14.52 -9.40 -28.41
N TYR A 313 13.65 -10.36 -28.08
CA TYR A 313 12.72 -10.30 -26.95
C TYR A 313 13.28 -11.07 -25.75
N ILE A 314 14.43 -10.60 -25.25
CA ILE A 314 15.18 -11.26 -24.20
C ILE A 314 14.49 -11.01 -22.84
N PRO A 315 14.03 -12.06 -22.16
CA PRO A 315 13.39 -11.93 -20.85
C PRO A 315 14.44 -11.79 -19.73
N PRO A 316 14.10 -11.24 -18.55
CA PRO A 316 15.05 -11.05 -17.44
C PRO A 316 15.76 -12.33 -16.98
N GLU A 317 15.08 -13.47 -17.06
CA GLU A 317 15.55 -14.80 -16.68
C GLU A 317 16.74 -15.26 -17.55
N ALA A 318 16.89 -14.69 -18.75
CA ALA A 318 18.03 -14.94 -19.62
C ALA A 318 19.34 -14.36 -19.06
N PHE A 319 19.31 -13.53 -18.01
CA PHE A 319 20.51 -12.91 -17.45
C PHE A 319 21.57 -13.97 -17.08
N ILE A 320 21.19 -15.01 -16.35
CA ILE A 320 22.14 -16.08 -15.93
C ILE A 320 22.77 -16.74 -17.16
N PHE A 321 21.95 -17.08 -18.15
CA PHE A 321 22.40 -17.70 -19.39
C PHE A 321 23.37 -16.80 -20.17
N LEU A 322 23.06 -15.51 -20.29
CA LEU A 322 23.92 -14.54 -20.97
C LEU A 322 25.23 -14.30 -20.22
N ASP A 323 25.17 -14.27 -18.89
CA ASP A 323 26.34 -14.07 -18.04
C ASP A 323 27.29 -15.27 -18.14
N SER A 324 26.75 -16.49 -18.01
CA SER A 324 27.52 -17.73 -18.13
C SER A 324 28.08 -17.96 -19.54
N SER A 325 27.40 -17.44 -20.57
CA SER A 325 27.85 -17.51 -21.96
C SER A 325 28.85 -16.41 -22.34
N GLY A 326 29.28 -15.56 -21.39
CA GLY A 326 30.21 -14.47 -21.67
C GLY A 326 29.68 -13.42 -22.64
N LEU A 327 28.35 -13.22 -22.69
CA LEU A 327 27.69 -12.23 -23.54
C LEU A 327 27.42 -10.91 -22.80
N ILE A 328 27.53 -10.91 -21.46
CA ILE A 328 27.34 -9.70 -20.63
C ILE A 328 28.65 -8.93 -20.47
N GLN A 329 29.73 -9.62 -20.12
CA GLN A 329 31.07 -9.07 -19.90
C GLN A 329 32.12 -9.92 -20.59
N ASP A 330 33.22 -9.28 -21.01
CA ASP A 330 34.38 -10.00 -21.52
C ASP A 330 35.32 -10.45 -20.40
N GLN A 331 36.42 -11.09 -20.79
CA GLN A 331 37.49 -11.53 -19.87
C GLN A 331 38.17 -10.39 -19.08
N PHE A 332 37.99 -9.12 -19.48
CA PHE A 332 38.50 -7.94 -18.79
C PHE A 332 37.44 -7.24 -17.92
N ASN A 333 36.27 -7.88 -17.71
CA ASN A 333 35.13 -7.30 -17.00
C ASN A 333 34.59 -6.03 -17.64
N ILE A 334 34.69 -5.93 -18.97
CA ILE A 334 34.09 -4.84 -19.73
C ILE A 334 32.69 -5.27 -20.19
N PRO A 335 31.62 -4.55 -19.78
CA PRO A 335 30.27 -4.80 -20.25
C PRO A 335 30.15 -4.74 -21.77
N ILE A 336 29.87 -5.87 -22.40
CA ILE A 336 29.67 -6.02 -23.84
C ILE A 336 28.22 -5.77 -24.22
N LEU A 337 27.27 -6.23 -23.38
CA LEU A 337 25.83 -6.19 -23.66
C LEU A 337 25.31 -4.80 -24.03
N TYR A 338 25.92 -3.75 -23.49
CA TYR A 338 25.49 -2.37 -23.73
C TYR A 338 25.94 -1.80 -25.08
N HIS A 339 26.78 -2.50 -25.84
CA HIS A 339 27.16 -2.14 -27.20
C HIS A 339 26.13 -2.58 -28.24
N ALA A 340 25.21 -3.48 -27.85
CA ALA A 340 24.02 -3.76 -28.63
C ALA A 340 23.22 -2.46 -28.82
N PRO A 341 22.83 -2.09 -30.05
CA PRO A 341 22.13 -0.84 -30.29
C PRO A 341 20.76 -0.83 -29.59
N ARG A 342 20.54 0.13 -28.68
CA ARG A 342 19.25 0.24 -27.95
C ARG A 342 18.11 0.82 -28.79
N HIS A 343 18.43 1.43 -29.93
CA HIS A 343 17.48 2.13 -30.81
C HIS A 343 17.33 1.47 -32.19
N SER A 344 17.93 0.30 -32.43
CA SER A 344 17.61 -0.47 -33.63
C SER A 344 16.30 -1.22 -33.40
N HIS A 345 15.51 -1.32 -34.47
CA HIS A 345 14.37 -2.24 -34.55
C HIS A 345 14.81 -3.69 -34.29
N ILE A 346 16.09 -3.99 -34.53
CA ILE A 346 16.75 -5.26 -34.21
C ILE A 346 17.31 -5.19 -32.78
N LYS A 347 16.71 -5.92 -31.85
CA LYS A 347 17.20 -6.06 -30.46
C LYS A 347 17.99 -7.36 -30.23
N SER A 348 18.30 -8.09 -31.29
CA SER A 348 19.07 -9.32 -31.19
C SER A 348 20.51 -9.03 -30.78
N ILE A 349 21.10 -9.97 -30.04
CA ILE A 349 22.52 -9.95 -29.69
C ILE A 349 23.24 -10.81 -30.72
N SER A 350 24.12 -10.20 -31.51
CA SER A 350 24.81 -10.87 -32.63
C SER A 350 26.31 -11.08 -32.42
N TYR A 351 26.83 -10.80 -31.22
CA TYR A 351 28.24 -10.99 -30.91
C TYR A 351 28.51 -12.45 -30.51
N PRO A 352 29.66 -13.03 -30.88
CA PRO A 352 30.07 -14.34 -30.37
C PRO A 352 30.16 -14.38 -28.84
N PRO A 353 29.87 -15.52 -28.20
CA PRO A 353 30.24 -15.77 -26.81
C PRO A 353 31.71 -15.41 -26.53
N PHE A 354 32.00 -14.85 -25.36
CA PHE A 354 33.37 -14.49 -24.93
C PHE A 354 34.11 -13.52 -25.86
N THR A 355 33.37 -12.65 -26.55
CA THR A 355 33.96 -11.63 -27.41
C THR A 355 34.98 -10.76 -26.65
N ASP A 356 36.21 -10.65 -27.16
CA ASP A 356 37.21 -9.72 -26.62
C ASP A 356 36.85 -8.28 -27.00
N SER A 357 36.63 -7.42 -26.00
CA SER A 357 36.38 -6.00 -26.19
C SER A 357 37.48 -5.25 -26.94
N ARG A 358 38.69 -5.78 -26.97
CA ARG A 358 39.84 -5.19 -27.64
C ARG A 358 39.94 -5.63 -29.09
N ASN A 359 39.06 -6.53 -29.56
CA ASN A 359 39.06 -6.99 -30.93
C ASN A 359 38.73 -5.81 -31.88
N PRO A 360 39.69 -5.37 -32.73
CA PRO A 360 39.50 -4.21 -33.59
C PRO A 360 38.50 -4.47 -34.73
N SER A 361 38.20 -5.72 -35.05
CA SER A 361 37.21 -6.08 -36.07
C SER A 361 35.77 -5.79 -35.64
N ILE A 362 35.53 -5.58 -34.34
CA ILE A 362 34.19 -5.32 -33.80
C ILE A 362 34.08 -3.84 -33.48
N ARG A 363 33.17 -3.16 -34.20
CA ARG A 363 32.94 -1.73 -33.98
C ARG A 363 32.08 -1.51 -32.72
N TRP A 364 32.74 -1.24 -31.60
CA TRP A 364 32.09 -0.89 -30.34
C TRP A 364 31.50 0.54 -30.39
N LYS A 365 30.27 0.71 -29.90
CA LYS A 365 29.59 2.03 -29.90
C LYS A 365 29.97 2.96 -28.74
N PHE A 366 30.48 2.42 -27.65
CA PHE A 366 30.82 3.17 -26.43
C PHE A 366 32.30 2.96 -26.08
N ASP A 367 32.84 3.86 -25.27
CA ASP A 367 34.23 3.81 -24.80
C ASP A 367 34.48 2.57 -23.93
N MET A 368 35.53 1.80 -24.25
CA MET A 368 35.94 0.54 -23.63
C MET A 368 37.07 0.70 -22.60
N ALA A 369 37.35 1.92 -22.12
CA ALA A 369 38.41 2.14 -21.13
C ALA A 369 38.31 1.15 -19.94
N ILE A 370 39.32 0.27 -19.83
CA ILE A 370 39.43 -0.76 -18.80
C ILE A 370 39.68 -0.09 -17.43
N PRO A 371 38.93 -0.43 -16.36
CA PRO A 371 39.28 -0.01 -15.01
C PRO A 371 40.64 -0.58 -14.62
N ASP A 372 41.47 0.18 -13.91
CA ASP A 372 42.78 -0.29 -13.46
C ASP A 372 42.65 -1.61 -12.67
N SER A 373 43.33 -2.65 -13.17
CA SER A 373 43.32 -4.02 -12.66
C SER A 373 43.72 -4.13 -11.18
N SER A 374 44.47 -3.16 -10.65
CA SER A 374 44.85 -3.11 -9.23
C SER A 374 43.64 -2.91 -8.29
N ILE A 375 42.60 -2.24 -8.77
CA ILE A 375 41.36 -1.92 -8.03
C ILE A 375 40.41 -3.11 -8.01
N LEU A 376 40.44 -3.91 -9.08
CA LEU A 376 39.59 -5.08 -9.27
C LEU A 376 40.05 -6.28 -8.43
N LYS A 377 41.35 -6.46 -8.21
CA LYS A 377 41.91 -7.57 -7.43
C LYS A 377 41.36 -7.68 -6.01
N ASN A 378 40.96 -6.56 -5.39
CA ASN A 378 40.42 -6.55 -4.02
C ASN A 378 38.92 -6.90 -3.92
N LYS A 379 38.20 -7.06 -5.04
CA LYS A 379 36.77 -7.43 -5.05
C LYS A 379 36.44 -8.69 -5.87
N ILE A 380 37.35 -9.13 -6.75
CA ILE A 380 37.04 -10.17 -7.75
C ILE A 380 37.36 -11.60 -7.28
N TYR A 381 38.22 -11.80 -6.28
CA TYR A 381 38.70 -13.15 -5.93
C TYR A 381 38.10 -13.77 -4.65
N SER A 382 37.15 -13.12 -3.96
CA SER A 382 36.43 -13.79 -2.87
C SER A 382 35.23 -14.57 -3.41
N THR A 383 35.46 -15.83 -3.80
CA THR A 383 34.61 -17.05 -3.67
C THR A 383 33.09 -17.00 -3.93
N ASN A 384 32.48 -15.89 -4.36
CA ASN A 384 31.02 -15.70 -4.35
C ASN A 384 30.33 -16.02 -5.68
N TYR A 385 31.04 -16.55 -6.68
CA TYR A 385 30.45 -16.95 -7.95
C TYR A 385 30.23 -18.46 -7.98
N TRP A 386 29.11 -18.91 -7.44
CA TRP A 386 28.78 -20.33 -7.29
C TRP A 386 28.75 -21.09 -8.64
N TRP A 387 28.38 -20.43 -9.75
CA TRP A 387 28.39 -21.06 -11.08
C TRP A 387 29.79 -21.15 -11.73
N LEU A 388 30.83 -20.58 -11.11
CA LEU A 388 32.24 -20.81 -11.49
C LEU A 388 32.90 -21.92 -10.66
N SER A 389 32.24 -22.41 -9.60
CA SER A 389 32.70 -23.59 -8.89
C SER A 389 32.25 -24.84 -9.66
N ASN A 390 33.20 -25.53 -10.29
CA ASN A 390 33.00 -26.78 -11.05
C ASN A 390 32.60 -27.98 -10.17
N SER A 391 31.68 -27.80 -9.23
CA SER A 391 31.27 -28.83 -8.30
C SER A 391 29.80 -28.65 -7.92
N ARG A 392 28.90 -28.90 -8.89
CA ARG A 392 27.55 -29.49 -8.75
C ARG A 392 26.76 -29.28 -10.04
N LEU A 393 27.02 -30.14 -11.02
CA LEU A 393 26.01 -30.85 -11.81
C LEU A 393 26.57 -32.25 -12.08
#